data_AF-A0A2W4LBS3-F1
#
_entry.id   AF-A0A2W4LBS3-F1
#
_cell.length_a   1.000
_cell.length_b   1.000
_cell.length_c   1.000
_cell.angle_alpha   90.00
_cell.angle_beta   90.00
_cell.angle_gamma   90.00
#
_symmetry.space_group_name_H-M   'P 1'
#
loop_
_entity.id
_entity.type
_entity.pdbx_description
1 polymer ?
#
loop_
_entity_poly.entity_id
_entity_poly.type
_entity_poly.pdbx_seq_one_letter_code
_entity_poly.pdbx_strand_id
1 'polypeptide(L)'
;MRKTLALMVVAAMALGVTTAQAGPAPGNAGRYDRPLPGFSPAHTTLTEAPPEAVGLDPEPIEKALAAVRAATEAPGGELPLLPGAVTVLGHQGRIVAKEATGWALRYADGEGDELPADERLPMRTDTIFDMASVSKLFTSIVVM
;
A
#
# COMPACT_ATOMS: atom_id res chain seq x y z
N MET A 1 28.28 -14.37 -45.69
CA MET A 1 29.20 -14.35 -44.52
C MET A 1 29.27 -12.88 -44.08
N ARG A 2 28.94 -12.41 -42.87
CA ARG A 2 28.92 -13.00 -41.52
C ARG A 2 27.72 -12.41 -40.74
N LYS A 3 26.99 -13.26 -40.02
CA LYS A 3 26.02 -12.84 -39.00
C LYS A 3 26.82 -12.54 -37.72
N THR A 4 26.72 -11.33 -37.16
CA THR A 4 27.32 -11.03 -35.86
C THR A 4 26.26 -11.29 -34.79
N LEU A 5 26.51 -12.31 -33.98
CA LEU A 5 25.66 -12.78 -32.89
C LEU A 5 25.74 -11.76 -31.73
N ALA A 6 24.62 -11.14 -31.36
CA ALA A 6 24.55 -10.31 -30.16
C ALA A 6 24.47 -11.24 -28.93
N LEU A 7 25.47 -11.14 -28.06
CA LEU A 7 25.57 -11.88 -26.81
C LEU A 7 24.61 -11.24 -25.78
N MET A 8 23.44 -11.85 -25.56
CA MET A 8 22.59 -11.50 -24.41
C MET A 8 23.26 -12.01 -23.13
N VAL A 9 23.81 -11.10 -22.34
CA VAL A 9 24.17 -11.36 -20.95
C VAL A 9 22.90 -11.16 -20.12
N VAL A 10 22.24 -12.27 -19.75
CA VAL A 10 21.21 -12.26 -18.72
C VAL A 10 21.92 -12.19 -17.37
N ALA A 11 22.03 -11.00 -16.79
CA ALA A 11 22.46 -10.83 -15.41
C ALA A 11 21.32 -11.24 -14.49
N ALA A 12 21.37 -12.46 -13.96
CA ALA A 12 20.46 -12.90 -12.91
C ALA A 12 20.82 -12.15 -11.60
N MET A 13 20.10 -11.08 -11.29
CA MET A 13 20.13 -10.49 -9.95
C MET A 13 19.40 -11.44 -9.00
N ALA A 14 20.16 -12.22 -8.24
CA ALA A 14 19.64 -12.90 -7.07
C ALA A 14 19.42 -11.86 -5.96
N LEU A 15 18.18 -11.37 -5.80
CA LEU A 15 17.79 -10.69 -4.56
C LEU A 15 17.87 -11.72 -3.43
N GLY A 16 18.89 -11.57 -2.57
CA GLY A 16 18.94 -12.25 -1.30
C GLY A 16 17.84 -11.70 -0.39
N VAL A 17 16.69 -12.37 -0.34
CA VAL A 17 15.69 -12.13 0.69
C VAL A 17 16.25 -12.70 1.99
N THR A 18 16.79 -11.84 2.85
CA THR A 18 17.04 -12.19 4.25
C THR A 18 15.68 -12.33 4.94
N THR A 19 15.16 -13.56 4.98
CA THR A 19 14.04 -13.87 5.85
C THR A 19 14.54 -13.83 7.29
N ALA A 20 14.13 -12.82 8.04
CA ALA A 20 14.20 -12.89 9.49
C ALA A 20 13.28 -14.03 9.96
N GLN A 21 13.83 -15.22 10.14
CA GLN A 21 13.12 -16.34 10.73
C GLN A 21 12.97 -16.06 12.22
N ALA A 22 11.83 -15.46 12.59
CA ALA A 22 11.37 -15.51 13.97
C ALA A 22 11.21 -16.99 14.35
N GLY A 23 11.88 -17.41 15.43
CA GLY A 23 11.70 -18.75 15.99
C GLY A 23 10.23 -19.01 16.33
N PRO A 24 9.80 -20.28 16.47
CA PRO A 24 8.40 -20.62 16.69
C PRO A 24 7.90 -19.93 17.96
N ALA A 25 7.04 -18.93 17.79
CA ALA A 25 6.34 -18.32 18.90
C ALA A 25 5.39 -19.37 19.50
N PRO A 26 5.38 -19.56 20.83
CA PRO A 26 4.43 -20.48 21.45
C PRO A 26 3.01 -19.92 21.26
N GLY A 27 2.15 -20.63 20.52
CA GLY A 27 0.74 -20.29 20.33
C GLY A 27 0.26 -20.22 18.88
N ASN A 28 -0.93 -19.66 18.67
CA ASN A 28 -1.62 -19.48 17.37
C ASN A 28 -0.90 -18.48 16.42
N ALA A 29 0.34 -18.11 16.69
CA ALA A 29 1.08 -17.11 15.93
C ALA A 29 1.26 -17.57 14.48
N GLY A 30 0.72 -16.80 13.53
CA GLY A 30 0.86 -17.05 12.09
C GLY A 30 -0.12 -18.06 11.47
N ARG A 31 -1.09 -18.59 12.22
CA ARG A 31 -2.15 -19.45 11.65
C ARG A 31 -3.28 -18.62 11.08
N TYR A 32 -3.45 -18.69 9.76
CA TYR A 32 -4.51 -18.00 9.00
C TYR A 32 -5.76 -18.86 8.79
N ASP A 33 -5.69 -20.15 9.09
CA ASP A 33 -6.76 -21.15 8.97
C ASP A 33 -7.70 -21.18 10.19
N ARG A 34 -7.33 -20.49 11.27
CA ARG A 34 -8.11 -20.43 12.51
C ARG A 34 -8.56 -19.01 12.80
N PRO A 35 -9.87 -18.75 12.95
CA PRO A 35 -10.35 -17.46 13.44
C PRO A 35 -9.68 -17.14 14.77
N LEU A 36 -9.05 -15.96 14.87
CA LEU A 36 -8.44 -15.51 16.12
C LEU A 36 -9.57 -15.02 17.05
N PRO A 37 -9.86 -15.72 18.17
CA PRO A 37 -10.97 -15.33 19.04
C PRO A 37 -10.76 -13.91 19.57
N GLY A 38 -11.77 -13.05 19.41
CA GLY A 38 -11.71 -11.64 19.81
C GLY A 38 -11.08 -10.69 18.79
N PHE A 39 -10.54 -11.20 17.67
CA PHE A 39 -10.07 -10.36 16.58
C PHE A 39 -11.25 -9.91 15.72
N SER A 40 -11.48 -8.59 15.68
CA SER A 40 -12.51 -7.93 14.87
C SER A 40 -13.90 -8.59 14.97
N PRO A 41 -14.59 -8.50 16.11
CA PRO A 41 -16.00 -8.88 16.22
C PRO A 41 -16.83 -8.37 15.04
N ALA A 42 -17.87 -9.11 14.62
CA ALA A 42 -18.68 -8.76 13.45
C ALA A 42 -19.32 -7.35 13.53
N HIS A 43 -19.42 -6.78 14.74
CA HIS A 43 -19.94 -5.44 15.03
C HIS A 43 -18.84 -4.39 15.26
N THR A 44 -17.59 -4.68 14.92
CA THR A 44 -16.48 -3.72 15.06
C THR A 44 -16.72 -2.55 14.12
N THR A 45 -16.91 -1.36 14.69
CA THR A 45 -16.93 -0.11 13.93
C THR A 45 -15.60 0.59 14.11
N LEU A 46 -14.91 0.87 13.01
CA LEU A 46 -13.65 1.61 13.06
C LEU A 46 -13.89 3.04 13.52
N THR A 47 -13.02 3.55 14.38
CA THR A 47 -13.07 4.92 14.88
C THR A 47 -11.68 5.53 14.89
N GLU A 48 -11.56 6.84 14.69
CA GLU A 48 -10.24 7.49 14.68
C GLU A 48 -9.70 7.69 16.11
N ALA A 49 -8.39 7.54 16.27
CA ALA A 49 -7.68 7.88 17.50
C ALA A 49 -6.20 8.16 17.17
N PRO A 50 -5.52 9.13 17.82
CA PRO A 50 -4.10 9.34 17.59
C PRO A 50 -3.29 8.12 18.09
N PRO A 51 -2.09 7.86 17.53
CA PRO A 51 -1.27 6.71 17.90
C PRO A 51 -1.01 6.57 19.41
N GLU A 52 -0.73 7.67 20.09
CA GLU A 52 -0.37 7.69 21.51
C GLU A 52 -1.56 7.27 22.39
N ALA A 53 -2.79 7.59 21.98
CA ALA A 53 -4.00 7.22 22.70
C ALA A 53 -4.26 5.70 22.71
N VAL A 54 -3.59 4.95 21.82
CA VAL A 54 -3.63 3.49 21.77
C VAL A 54 -2.28 2.86 22.13
N GLY A 55 -1.36 3.64 22.72
CA GLY A 55 -0.07 3.16 23.20
C GLY A 55 0.94 2.86 22.07
N LEU A 56 0.75 3.44 20.89
CA LEU A 56 1.70 3.34 19.78
C LEU A 56 2.65 4.54 19.79
N ASP A 57 3.89 4.28 19.37
CA ASP A 57 4.87 5.30 19.04
C ASP A 57 4.50 5.93 17.68
N PRO A 58 4.33 7.26 17.59
CA PRO A 58 4.03 7.94 16.33
C PRO A 58 5.19 7.95 15.33
N GLU A 59 6.45 7.83 15.76
CA GLU A 59 7.61 8.01 14.87
C GLU A 59 7.64 6.99 13.70
N PRO A 60 7.45 5.67 13.92
CA PRO A 60 7.39 4.71 12.83
C PRO A 60 6.21 4.93 11.86
N ILE A 61 5.08 5.43 12.37
CA ILE A 61 3.89 5.73 11.57
C ILE A 61 4.20 6.90 10.64
N GLU A 62 4.76 7.97 11.18
CA GLU A 62 5.15 9.15 10.40
C GLU A 62 6.21 8.79 9.34
N LYS A 63 7.19 7.96 9.69
CA LYS A 63 8.19 7.46 8.74
C LYS A 63 7.55 6.68 7.59
N ALA A 64 6.53 5.87 7.87
CA ALA A 64 5.80 5.13 6.83
C ALA A 64 5.02 6.08 5.92
N LEU A 65 4.32 7.07 6.48
CA LEU A 65 3.60 8.09 5.70
C LEU A 65 4.54 8.93 4.84
N ALA A 66 5.70 9.32 5.38
CA ALA A 66 6.74 10.03 4.64
C ALA A 66 7.26 9.24 3.43
N ALA A 67 7.40 7.92 3.58
CA ALA A 67 7.79 7.06 2.47
C ALA A 67 6.73 7.02 1.35
N VAL A 68 5.43 7.01 1.71
CA VAL A 68 4.34 7.08 0.72
C VAL A 68 4.32 8.45 0.04
N ARG A 69 4.46 9.55 0.78
CA ARG A 69 4.58 10.89 0.20
C ARG A 69 5.72 10.95 -0.82
N ALA A 70 6.91 10.52 -0.44
CA ALA A 70 8.07 10.48 -1.32
C ALA A 70 7.83 9.61 -2.57
N ALA A 71 7.10 8.49 -2.45
CA ALA A 71 6.74 7.64 -3.58
C ALA A 71 5.76 8.31 -4.55
N THR A 72 4.99 9.31 -4.10
CA THR A 72 4.10 10.13 -4.95
C THR A 72 4.75 11.39 -5.51
N GLU A 73 5.97 11.69 -5.08
CA GLU A 73 6.77 12.79 -5.59
C GLU A 73 7.64 12.33 -6.76
N ALA A 74 7.89 13.24 -7.70
CA ALA A 74 8.67 13.03 -8.91
C ALA A 74 9.98 13.84 -8.84
N PRO A 75 11.01 13.38 -8.12
CA PRO A 75 12.28 14.09 -8.07
C PRO A 75 12.93 14.07 -9.47
N GLY A 76 13.34 15.25 -9.95
CA GLY A 76 14.22 15.35 -11.12
C GLY A 76 13.60 15.12 -12.50
N GLY A 77 12.27 15.20 -12.63
CA GLY A 77 11.58 15.09 -13.94
C GLY A 77 11.24 13.66 -14.37
N GLU A 78 11.47 12.67 -13.50
CA GLU A 78 10.99 11.29 -13.68
C GLU A 78 9.52 11.16 -13.25
N LEU A 79 8.84 10.08 -13.65
CA LEU A 79 7.51 9.77 -13.14
C LEU A 79 7.60 9.26 -11.69
N PRO A 80 6.64 9.63 -10.81
CA PRO A 80 6.62 9.11 -9.46
C PRO A 80 6.35 7.60 -9.47
N LEU A 81 6.78 6.90 -8.43
CA LEU A 81 6.50 5.46 -8.27
C LEU A 81 4.99 5.21 -8.20
N LEU A 82 4.26 6.12 -7.55
CA LEU A 82 2.80 6.11 -7.46
C LEU A 82 2.26 7.45 -7.95
N PRO A 83 1.25 7.49 -8.83
CA PRO A 83 0.63 8.76 -9.24
C PRO A 83 -0.10 9.45 -8.08
N GLY A 84 -0.58 8.65 -7.12
CA GLY A 84 -1.20 9.06 -5.87
C GLY A 84 -1.54 7.84 -5.03
N ALA A 85 -1.83 8.06 -3.75
CA ALA A 85 -2.17 7.00 -2.80
C ALA A 85 -3.11 7.49 -1.70
N VAL A 86 -3.90 6.57 -1.14
CA VAL A 86 -4.58 6.74 0.15
C VAL A 86 -4.04 5.67 1.09
N THR A 87 -3.51 6.09 2.24
CA THR A 87 -2.99 5.20 3.26
C THR A 87 -3.91 5.22 4.48
N VAL A 88 -4.26 4.04 4.99
CA VAL A 88 -5.02 3.87 6.23
C VAL A 88 -4.24 2.89 7.11
N LEU A 89 -3.91 3.31 8.32
CA LEU A 89 -3.27 2.46 9.33
C LEU A 89 -4.25 2.21 10.47
N GLY A 90 -4.50 0.93 10.76
CA GLY A 90 -5.45 0.49 11.78
C GLY A 90 -4.80 -0.30 12.90
N HIS A 91 -5.23 -0.08 14.14
CA HIS A 91 -4.80 -0.83 15.32
C HIS A 91 -5.98 -1.06 16.26
N GLN A 92 -6.32 -2.33 16.53
CA GLN A 92 -7.36 -2.72 17.50
C GLN A 92 -8.71 -1.97 17.32
N GLY A 93 -9.19 -1.87 16.08
CA GLY A 93 -10.44 -1.17 15.77
C GLY A 93 -10.32 0.36 15.70
N ARG A 94 -9.12 0.92 15.86
CA ARG A 94 -8.85 2.35 15.70
C ARG A 94 -8.11 2.64 14.41
N ILE A 95 -8.50 3.69 13.69
CA ILE A 95 -7.70 4.26 12.60
C ILE A 95 -6.72 5.24 13.25
N VAL A 96 -5.43 4.90 13.19
CA VAL A 96 -4.37 5.66 13.85
C VAL A 96 -3.68 6.66 12.93
N ALA A 97 -3.82 6.46 11.62
CA ALA A 97 -3.46 7.44 10.61
C ALA A 97 -4.28 7.20 9.34
N LYS A 98 -4.64 8.30 8.66
CA LYS A 98 -5.24 8.29 7.33
C LYS A 98 -4.73 9.48 6.54
N GLU A 99 -4.15 9.23 5.36
CA GLU A 99 -3.57 10.29 4.52
C GLU A 99 -3.83 10.03 3.05
N ALA A 100 -4.03 11.09 2.28
CA ALA A 100 -4.09 11.05 0.82
C ALA A 100 -2.91 11.87 0.26
N THR A 101 -2.23 11.31 -0.74
CA THR A 101 -1.02 11.87 -1.34
C THR A 101 -1.09 11.78 -2.87
N GLY A 102 -0.47 12.74 -3.57
CA GLY A 102 -0.46 12.79 -5.03
C GLY A 102 -1.83 13.08 -5.66
N TRP A 103 -2.08 12.48 -6.83
CA TRP A 103 -3.20 12.81 -7.71
C TRP A 103 -4.06 11.59 -8.02
N ALA A 104 -5.38 11.78 -8.00
CA ALA A 104 -6.34 10.80 -8.52
C ALA A 104 -6.40 10.83 -10.06
N LEU A 105 -6.16 12.01 -10.65
CA LEU A 105 -6.07 12.20 -12.10
C LEU A 105 -5.03 13.30 -12.39
N ARG A 106 -4.00 12.97 -13.17
CA ARG A 106 -2.92 13.91 -13.54
C ARG A 106 -2.47 13.77 -14.99
N TYR A 107 -2.42 12.54 -15.49
CA TYR A 107 -1.87 12.22 -16.79
C TYR A 107 -2.97 12.02 -17.83
N ALA A 108 -2.74 12.51 -19.04
CA ALA A 108 -3.63 12.38 -20.20
C ALA A 108 -3.49 11.00 -20.86
N ASP A 109 -2.33 10.35 -20.68
CA ASP A 109 -1.99 9.06 -21.26
C ASP A 109 -1.01 8.26 -20.40
N GLY A 110 -0.52 7.14 -20.93
CA GLY A 110 0.45 6.25 -20.28
C GLY A 110 1.91 6.63 -20.48
N GLU A 111 2.22 7.64 -21.30
CA GLU A 111 3.59 8.11 -21.56
C GLU A 111 4.03 9.18 -20.55
N GLY A 112 3.07 9.70 -19.77
CA GLY A 112 3.34 10.67 -18.70
C GLY A 112 3.01 12.10 -19.09
N ASP A 113 2.33 12.33 -20.22
CA ASP A 113 1.86 13.66 -20.59
C ASP A 113 0.81 14.13 -19.58
N GLU A 114 0.99 15.35 -19.05
CA GLU A 114 0.10 15.87 -18.01
C GLU A 114 -1.13 16.58 -18.59
N LEU A 115 -2.26 16.44 -17.91
CA LEU A 115 -3.46 17.22 -18.17
C LEU A 115 -3.26 18.71 -17.85
N PRO A 116 -4.08 19.62 -18.41
CA PRO A 116 -4.21 20.99 -17.92
C PRO A 116 -4.47 21.01 -16.40
N ALA A 117 -3.90 22.00 -15.69
CA ALA A 117 -3.91 22.00 -14.22
C ALA A 117 -5.33 22.00 -13.61
N ASP A 118 -6.30 22.59 -14.29
CA ASP A 118 -7.72 22.65 -13.92
C ASP A 118 -8.50 21.36 -14.18
N GLU A 119 -7.94 20.44 -14.97
CA GLU A 119 -8.50 19.11 -15.22
C GLU A 119 -7.91 18.03 -14.29
N ARG A 120 -6.83 18.36 -13.56
CA ARG A 120 -6.21 17.44 -12.61
C ARG A 120 -7.04 17.34 -11.33
N LEU A 121 -7.15 16.13 -10.79
CA LEU A 121 -7.88 15.86 -9.55
C LEU A 121 -6.91 15.39 -8.46
N PRO A 122 -6.82 16.10 -7.32
CA PRO A 122 -5.98 15.66 -6.22
C PRO A 122 -6.52 14.36 -5.64
N MET A 123 -5.63 13.53 -5.10
CA MET A 123 -6.05 12.37 -4.33
C MET A 123 -6.76 12.81 -3.05
N ARG A 124 -7.85 12.13 -2.68
CA ARG A 124 -8.59 12.40 -1.45
C ARG A 124 -8.83 11.10 -0.70
N THR A 125 -9.04 11.20 0.60
CA THR A 125 -9.29 10.00 1.43
C THR A 125 -10.63 9.32 1.14
N ASP A 126 -11.48 9.95 0.32
CA ASP A 126 -12.75 9.45 -0.21
C ASP A 126 -12.71 9.18 -1.73
N THR A 127 -11.52 9.19 -2.36
CA THR A 127 -11.38 8.80 -3.76
C THR A 127 -11.90 7.37 -3.95
N ILE A 128 -12.72 7.16 -4.98
CA ILE A 128 -13.25 5.85 -5.35
C ILE A 128 -12.20 5.13 -6.21
N PHE A 129 -11.86 3.91 -5.82
CA PHE A 129 -10.92 3.03 -6.54
C PHE A 129 -11.65 1.81 -7.08
N ASP A 130 -11.19 1.28 -8.22
CA ASP A 130 -11.52 -0.08 -8.63
C ASP A 130 -10.81 -1.07 -7.70
N MET A 131 -11.58 -1.84 -6.95
CA MET A 131 -11.05 -2.81 -6.00
C MET A 131 -10.42 -4.03 -6.70
N ALA A 132 -10.73 -4.27 -7.97
CA ALA A 132 -10.22 -5.39 -8.75
C ALA A 132 -10.30 -6.72 -7.95
N SER A 133 -9.17 -7.42 -7.77
CA SER A 133 -9.15 -8.70 -7.07
C SER A 133 -9.42 -8.61 -5.55
N VAL A 134 -9.35 -7.43 -4.94
CA VAL A 134 -9.75 -7.25 -3.53
C VAL A 134 -11.24 -7.55 -3.32
N SER A 135 -12.06 -7.38 -4.37
CA SER A 135 -13.48 -7.77 -4.38
C SER A 135 -13.73 -9.22 -3.96
N LYS A 136 -12.75 -10.12 -4.13
CA LYS A 136 -12.86 -11.53 -3.69
C LYS A 136 -13.06 -11.68 -2.19
N LEU A 137 -12.55 -10.76 -1.37
CA LEU A 137 -12.80 -10.76 0.07
C LEU A 137 -14.30 -10.56 0.35
N PHE A 138 -14.95 -9.64 -0.36
CA PHE A 138 -16.39 -9.43 -0.24
C PHE A 138 -17.18 -10.65 -0.73
N THR A 139 -16.78 -11.24 -1.87
CA THR A 139 -17.40 -12.49 -2.33
C THR A 139 -17.28 -13.60 -1.31
N SER A 140 -16.12 -13.73 -0.65
CA SER A 140 -15.91 -14.76 0.39
C SER A 140 -16.86 -14.60 1.58
N ILE A 141 -17.15 -13.35 1.99
CA ILE A 141 -18.12 -13.06 3.05
C ILE A 141 -19.54 -13.43 2.63
N VAL A 142 -19.91 -13.16 1.37
CA VAL A 142 -21.28 -13.44 0.88
C VAL A 142 -21.55 -14.95 0.77
N VAL A 143 -20.54 -15.77 0.48
CA VAL A 143 -20.72 -17.22 0.28
C VAL A 143 -20.51 -18.07 1.54
N MET A 144 -20.05 -17.48 2.64
CA MET A 144 -19.95 -18.15 3.96
C MET A 144 -21.24 -18.01 4.75
#